data_AF-A0A1G3QKD7-F1
#
_entry.id   AF-A0A1G3QKD7-F1
#
_cell.length_a   1.000
_cell.length_b   1.000
_cell.length_c   1.000
_cell.angle_alpha   90.00
_cell.angle_beta   90.00
_cell.angle_gamma   90.00
#
_symmetry.space_group_name_H-M   'P 1'
#
loop_
_entity.id
_entity.type
_entity.pdbx_description
1 polymer ?
#
loop_
_entity_poly.entity_id
_entity_poly.type
_entity_poly.pdbx_seq_one_letter_code
_entity_poly.pdbx_strand_id
1 'polypeptide(L)'
;MRILGAIDSATGNTQDERVKHVASMIFLDEDGNKRQFPWRTIYTWWYRYKNHGITGVQPKTRSDRGNTRKVTPEQILEVIFQVMPFF
;
A
#
# COMPACT_ATOMS: atom_id res chain seq x y z
N MET A 1 12.32 3.36 -0.17
CA MET A 1 12.67 3.08 -1.59
C MET A 1 13.91 2.18 -1.78
N ARG A 2 14.48 1.53 -0.75
CA ARG A 2 15.69 0.69 -0.89
C ARG A 2 15.51 -0.54 -1.80
N ILE A 3 14.29 -1.07 -1.86
CA ILE A 3 13.95 -2.27 -2.64
C ILE A 3 14.02 -2.00 -4.15
N LEU A 4 13.54 -0.83 -4.61
CA LEU A 4 13.58 -0.49 -6.04
C LEU A 4 15.01 -0.27 -6.53
N GLY A 5 15.86 0.39 -5.72
CA GLY A 5 17.29 0.50 -6.03
C GLY A 5 18.01 -0.86 -6.00
N ALA A 6 17.61 -1.77 -5.12
CA ALA A 6 18.17 -3.13 -5.09
C ALA A 6 17.88 -3.90 -6.39
N ILE A 7 16.73 -3.67 -7.04
CA ILE A 7 16.42 -4.25 -8.35
C ILE A 7 17.41 -3.72 -9.39
N ASP A 8 17.74 -2.43 -9.36
CA ASP A 8 18.67 -1.81 -10.31
C ASP A 8 20.10 -2.37 -10.21
N SER A 9 20.53 -2.79 -9.02
CA SER A 9 21.83 -3.42 -8.80
C SER A 9 21.82 -4.97 -8.84
N ALA A 10 20.64 -5.59 -8.90
CA ALA A 10 20.53 -7.05 -8.80
C ALA A 10 21.00 -7.75 -10.08
N THR A 11 21.57 -8.94 -9.90
CA THR A 11 21.99 -9.84 -10.98
C THR A 11 20.79 -10.46 -11.70
N GLY A 12 20.87 -10.56 -13.02
CA GLY A 12 19.85 -11.17 -13.87
C GLY A 12 19.78 -10.48 -15.22
N ASN A 13 19.54 -11.25 -16.28
CA ASN A 13 19.43 -10.73 -17.65
C ASN A 13 18.05 -10.11 -17.91
N THR A 14 17.05 -10.53 -17.13
CA THR A 14 15.68 -10.03 -17.24
C THR A 14 15.24 -9.34 -15.96
N GLN A 15 14.27 -8.43 -16.09
CA GLN A 15 13.68 -7.76 -14.93
C GLN A 15 13.05 -8.75 -13.95
N ASP A 16 12.44 -9.82 -14.46
CA ASP A 16 11.82 -10.87 -13.66
C ASP A 16 12.85 -11.63 -12.82
N GLU A 17 14.01 -11.95 -13.40
CA GLU A 17 15.13 -12.57 -12.66
C GLU A 17 15.61 -11.65 -11.54
N ARG A 18 15.81 -10.37 -11.84
CA ARG A 18 16.26 -9.36 -10.85
C ARG A 18 15.26 -9.20 -9.72
N VAL A 19 13.96 -9.15 -10.03
CA VAL A 19 12.89 -9.08 -9.02
C VAL A 19 12.85 -10.34 -8.15
N LYS A 20 13.01 -11.53 -8.74
CA LYS A 20 13.07 -12.79 -7.97
C LYS A 20 14.32 -12.86 -7.09
N HIS A 21 15.47 -12.37 -7.58
CA HIS A 21 16.68 -12.27 -6.79
C HIS A 21 16.48 -11.31 -5.59
N VAL A 22 15.90 -10.13 -5.81
CA VAL A 22 15.62 -9.19 -4.72
C VAL A 22 14.61 -9.78 -3.72
N ALA A 23 13.67 -10.61 -4.16
CA ALA A 23 12.72 -11.27 -3.27
C ALA A 23 13.35 -12.27 -2.29
N SER A 24 14.55 -12.80 -2.58
CA SER A 24 15.29 -13.65 -1.63
C SER A 24 16.09 -12.84 -0.60
N MET A 25 16.18 -11.52 -0.75
CA MET A 25 16.92 -10.65 0.16
C MET A 25 16.10 -10.25 1.40
N ILE A 26 16.80 -10.00 2.49
CA ILE A 26 16.23 -9.46 3.74
C ILE A 26 16.56 -7.97 3.83
N PHE A 27 15.53 -7.16 4.09
CA PHE A 27 15.62 -5.72 4.30
C PHE A 27 15.41 -5.38 5.77
N LEU A 28 16.01 -4.30 6.24
CA LEU A 28 15.71 -3.72 7.56
C LEU A 28 14.77 -2.53 7.39
N ASP A 29 13.68 -2.52 8.15
CA ASP A 29 12.81 -1.34 8.26
C ASP A 29 13.44 -0.27 9.18
N GLU A 30 12.73 0.85 9.35
CA GLU A 30 13.23 2.00 10.13
C GLU A 30 13.41 1.67 11.62
N ASP A 31 12.65 0.68 12.11
CA ASP A 31 12.75 0.16 13.48
C ASP A 31 13.77 -0.99 13.61
N GLY A 32 14.48 -1.33 12.53
CA GLY A 32 15.49 -2.40 12.50
C GLY A 32 14.93 -3.81 12.38
N ASN A 33 13.63 -3.98 12.11
CA ASN A 33 13.05 -5.30 11.91
C ASN A 33 13.40 -5.85 10.54
N LYS A 34 13.69 -7.16 10.49
CA LYS A 34 13.92 -7.90 9.26
C LYS A 34 12.62 -8.09 8.50
N ARG A 35 12.58 -7.64 7.25
CA ARG A 35 11.45 -7.77 6.32
C ARG A 35 11.91 -8.46 5.06
N GLN A 36 11.11 -9.39 4.58
CA GLN A 36 11.26 -10.00 3.26
C GLN A 36 9.92 -9.88 2.54
N PHE A 37 9.95 -9.62 1.24
CA PHE A 37 8.75 -9.42 0.44
C PHE A 37 8.70 -10.42 -0.71
N PRO A 38 7.53 -11.00 -1.00
CA PRO A 38 7.39 -11.91 -2.12
C PRO A 38 7.56 -11.13 -3.44
N TRP A 39 8.06 -11.84 -4.47
CA TRP A 39 8.37 -11.24 -5.77
C TRP A 39 7.18 -10.50 -6.40
N ARG A 40 5.93 -10.97 -6.19
CA ARG A 40 4.71 -10.29 -6.70
C ARG A 40 4.53 -8.88 -6.13
N THR A 41 4.85 -8.69 -4.85
CA THR A 41 4.77 -7.39 -4.19
C THR A 41 5.83 -6.45 -4.74
N ILE A 42 7.07 -6.95 -4.87
CA ILE A 42 8.19 -6.20 -5.44
C ILE A 42 7.90 -5.80 -6.89
N TYR A 43 7.36 -6.74 -7.69
CA TYR A 43 6.96 -6.49 -9.08
C TYR A 43 5.88 -5.42 -9.18
N THR A 44 4.89 -5.46 -8.29
CA THR A 44 3.82 -4.44 -8.22
C THR A 44 4.41 -3.05 -7.94
N TRP A 45 5.35 -2.94 -7.00
CA TRP A 45 6.01 -1.67 -6.71
C TRP A 45 6.87 -1.19 -7.88
N TRP A 46 7.61 -2.08 -8.52
CA TRP A 46 8.40 -1.74 -9.71
C TRP A 46 7.50 -1.24 -10.84
N TYR A 47 6.41 -1.92 -11.13
CA TYR A 47 5.47 -1.53 -12.19
C TYR A 47 4.83 -0.16 -11.91
N ARG A 48 4.40 0.08 -10.66
CA ARG A 48 3.85 1.39 -10.25
C ARG A 48 4.90 2.49 -10.37
N TYR A 49 6.14 2.21 -9.96
CA TYR A 49 7.24 3.16 -10.08
C TYR A 49 7.59 3.45 -11.54
N LYS A 50 7.62 2.44 -12.40
CA LYS A 50 7.87 2.59 -13.84
C LYS A 50 6.84 3.52 -14.50
N ASN A 51 5.57 3.39 -14.13
CA ASN A 51 4.48 4.14 -14.78
C ASN A 51 4.21 5.52 -14.17
N HIS A 52 4.47 5.70 -12.88
CA HIS A 52 4.06 6.90 -12.15
C HIS A 52 5.19 7.51 -11.29
N GLY A 53 6.41 6.99 -11.37
CA GLY A 53 7.53 7.43 -10.56
C GLY A 53 7.30 7.22 -9.06
N ILE A 54 7.94 8.07 -8.25
CA ILE A 54 7.85 8.01 -6.78
C ILE A 54 6.42 8.16 -6.27
N THR A 55 5.57 8.95 -6.92
CA THR A 55 4.20 9.19 -6.47
C THR A 55 3.31 7.95 -6.60
N GLY A 56 3.63 7.03 -7.53
CA GLY A 56 2.90 5.77 -7.70
C GLY A 56 3.11 4.74 -6.61
N VAL A 57 4.21 4.85 -5.86
CA VAL A 57 4.58 3.91 -4.78
C VAL A 57 4.33 4.49 -3.39
N GLN A 58 4.01 5.78 -3.30
CA GLN A 58 3.60 6.41 -2.05
C GLN A 58 2.23 5.86 -1.60
N PRO A 59 1.99 5.72 -0.27
CA PRO A 59 0.68 5.39 0.25
C PRO A 59 -0.34 6.43 -0.20
N LYS A 60 -1.35 6.01 -0.96
CA LYS A 60 -2.46 6.86 -1.36
C LYS A 60 -3.62 6.66 -0.39
N THR A 61 -4.14 7.77 0.12
CA THR A 61 -5.41 7.75 0.84
C THR A 61 -6.50 7.20 -0.07
N ARG A 62 -7.28 6.25 0.44
CA ARG A 62 -8.44 5.73 -0.29
C ARG A 62 -9.37 6.88 -0.66
N SER A 63 -9.85 6.92 -1.90
CA SER A 63 -10.73 7.99 -2.39
C SER A 63 -12.08 8.06 -1.67
N ASP A 64 -12.52 6.94 -1.09
CA ASP A 64 -13.75 6.84 -0.32
C ASP A 64 -13.54 7.08 1.18
N ARG A 65 -12.34 7.44 1.62
CA ARG A 65 -12.10 7.75 3.04
C ARG A 65 -12.91 8.98 3.46
N GLY A 66 -13.77 8.81 4.45
CA GLY A 66 -14.65 9.87 4.97
C GLY A 66 -15.94 10.05 4.16
N ASN A 67 -16.09 9.39 3.02
CA ASN A 67 -17.30 9.47 2.21
C ASN A 67 -18.26 8.33 2.58
N THR A 68 -19.45 8.68 3.03
CA THR A 68 -20.54 7.72 3.24
C THR A 68 -21.27 7.44 1.94
N ARG A 69 -21.54 6.16 1.64
CA ARG A 69 -22.20 5.78 0.37
C ARG A 69 -23.70 6.10 0.31
N LYS A 70 -24.41 5.94 1.43
CA LYS A 70 -25.88 5.96 1.46
C LYS A 70 -26.46 6.87 2.55
N VAL A 71 -25.84 6.88 3.73
CA VAL A 71 -26.37 7.58 4.90
C VAL A 71 -25.22 8.24 5.64
N THR A 72 -25.36 9.52 5.98
CA THR A 72 -24.36 10.25 6.76
C THR A 72 -24.51 9.95 8.26
N PRO A 73 -23.46 10.16 9.07
CA PRO A 73 -23.56 9.99 10.53
C PRO A 73 -24.66 10.85 11.16
N GLU A 74 -24.90 12.04 10.62
CA GLU A 74 -25.92 12.98 11.11
C GLU A 74 -27.33 12.44 10.86
N GLN A 75 -27.58 11.80 9.71
CA GLN A 75 -28.87 11.16 9.41
C GLN A 75 -29.14 9.98 10.34
N ILE A 76 -28.10 9.21 10.69
CA ILE A 76 -28.22 8.14 11.68
C ILE A 76 -28.54 8.73 13.06
N LEU A 77 -27.87 9.82 13.44
CA LEU A 77 -28.08 10.51 14.70
C LEU A 77 -29.53 11.02 14.84
N GLU A 78 -30.08 11.61 13.78
CA GLU A 78 -31.48 12.06 13.74
C GLU A 78 -32.45 10.90 14.01
N VAL A 79 -32.28 9.77 13.32
CA VAL A 79 -33.13 8.60 13.52
C VAL A 79 -32.98 8.05 14.94
N ILE A 80 -31.76 8.01 15.49
CA ILE A 80 -31.54 7.57 16.87
C ILE A 80 -32.32 8.46 17.84
N PHE A 81 -32.29 9.78 17.67
CA PHE A 81 -33.07 10.71 18.50
C PHE A 81 -34.58 10.54 18.33
N GLN A 82 -35.07 10.24 17.13
CA GLN A 82 -36.50 9.99 16.89
C GLN A 82 -37.02 8.73 17.60
N VAL A 83 -36.18 7.70 17.72
CA VAL A 83 -36.60 6.39 18.24
C VAL A 83 -36.25 6.21 19.72
N MET A 84 -35.40 7.08 20.29
CA MET A 84 -35.08 7.01 21.72
C MET A 84 -36.33 7.29 22.57
N PRO A 85 -36.72 6.36 23.48
CA PRO A 85 -37.80 6.61 24.41
C PRO A 85 -37.38 7.70 25.40
N PHE A 86 -38.31 8.58 25.75
CA PHE A 86 -38.15 9.49 26.88
C PHE A 86 -38.12 8.65 28.15
N PHE A 87 -36.98 8.62 28.84
CA PHE A 87 -36.84 8.09 30.20
C PHE A 87 -37.16 9.18 31.22
#